data_AF-Q55570-F1
#
_entry.id   AF-Q55570-F1
#
_cell.length_a   1.000
_cell.length_b   1.000
_cell.length_c   1.000
_cell.angle_alpha   90.00
_cell.angle_beta   90.00
_cell.angle_gamma   90.00
#
_symmetry.space_group_name_H-M   'P 1'
#
loop_
_entity.id
_entity.type
_entity.pdbx_description
1 polymer ?
#
loop_
_entity_poly.entity_id
_entity_poly.type
_entity_poly.pdbx_seq_one_letter_code
_entity_poly.pdbx_strand_id
1 'polypeptide(L)'
;MSSTSPTSPYQSLVLRLLHGAMALLTLLAIASGFWVYNTYDGRWGSLPLPKPYYTQDLHGTGALALFLLMFPFTLYCFHLGDRRLWSDQNWEQLQQPGTPAFWVAWQKLVNTLMLVALTVAVVSGRMMQESWLPQGELNHLPYFFHLLGWLIVVLCLAFHLLFSAKVGGIALWRSMVSWGRRAKDNPQQWLRDFRWKLSSKSLQWLRWLVLAGLVFALIMPAFA
;
A
#
# COMPACT_ATOMS: atom_id res chain seq x y z
N MET A 1 -33.99 28.58 5.16
CA MET A 1 -33.07 27.80 4.30
C MET A 1 -31.92 27.31 5.16
N SER A 2 -31.97 26.08 5.67
CA SER A 2 -30.86 25.50 6.42
C SER A 2 -29.81 25.00 5.44
N SER A 3 -28.65 25.64 5.40
CA SER A 3 -27.47 25.13 4.71
C SER A 3 -27.02 23.85 5.40
N THR A 4 -27.41 22.69 4.86
CA THR A 4 -26.79 21.42 5.22
C THR A 4 -25.33 21.51 4.78
N SER A 5 -24.43 21.71 5.74
CA SER A 5 -23.00 21.67 5.48
C SER A 5 -22.69 20.34 4.78
N PRO A 6 -21.98 20.32 3.63
CA PRO A 6 -21.69 19.08 2.95
C PRO A 6 -20.97 18.15 3.92
N THR A 7 -21.62 17.04 4.28
CA THR A 7 -21.05 16.06 5.20
C THR A 7 -19.78 15.51 4.58
N SER A 8 -18.63 15.94 5.06
CA SER A 8 -17.32 15.45 4.61
C SER A 8 -17.30 13.92 4.61
N PRO A 9 -16.78 13.28 3.53
CA PRO A 9 -16.70 11.83 3.42
C PRO A 9 -16.18 11.21 4.71
N TYR A 10 -16.91 10.24 5.26
CA TYR A 10 -16.51 9.62 6.52
C TYR A 10 -15.39 8.61 6.29
N GLN A 11 -14.28 8.80 7.01
CA GLN A 11 -13.19 7.83 7.13
C GLN A 11 -12.99 7.54 8.62
N SER A 12 -12.91 6.26 8.98
CA SER A 12 -12.74 5.89 10.38
C SER A 12 -11.39 6.36 10.92
N LEU A 13 -11.30 6.61 12.23
CA LEU A 13 -10.01 6.97 12.85
C LEU A 13 -8.95 5.87 12.63
N VAL A 14 -9.31 4.59 12.77
CA VAL A 14 -8.40 3.45 12.54
C VAL A 14 -7.83 3.48 11.13
N LEU A 15 -8.68 3.73 10.12
CA LEU A 15 -8.21 3.86 8.74
C LEU A 15 -7.20 4.99 8.62
N ARG A 16 -7.55 6.18 9.11
CA ARG A 16 -6.70 7.37 8.99
C ARG A 16 -5.32 7.15 9.62
N LEU A 17 -5.27 6.54 10.81
CA LEU A 17 -4.02 6.26 11.51
C LEU A 17 -3.20 5.19 10.80
N LEU A 18 -3.79 4.03 10.50
CA LEU A 18 -3.05 2.95 9.82
C LEU A 18 -2.62 3.36 8.42
N HIS A 19 -3.52 3.93 7.63
CA HIS A 19 -3.21 4.44 6.29
C HIS A 19 -2.18 5.57 6.34
N GLY A 20 -2.29 6.50 7.28
CA GLY A 20 -1.33 7.60 7.43
C GLY A 20 0.07 7.10 7.73
N ALA A 21 0.20 6.15 8.67
CA ALA A 21 1.47 5.51 8.99
C ALA A 21 2.02 4.70 7.80
N MET A 22 1.17 3.90 7.12
CA MET A 22 1.55 3.16 5.91
C MET A 22 2.02 4.10 4.80
N ALA A 23 1.30 5.20 4.56
CA ALA A 23 1.63 6.18 3.53
C ALA A 23 2.96 6.88 3.82
N LEU A 24 3.18 7.32 5.06
CA LEU A 24 4.45 7.93 5.47
C LEU A 24 5.63 6.97 5.27
N LEU A 25 5.52 5.75 5.79
CA LEU A 25 6.58 4.75 5.66
C LEU A 25 6.81 4.33 4.21
N THR A 26 5.76 4.22 3.40
CA THR A 26 5.89 3.91 1.96
C THR A 26 6.60 5.04 1.22
N LEU A 27 6.27 6.30 1.49
CA LEU A 27 6.96 7.44 0.86
C LEU A 27 8.45 7.49 1.25
N LEU A 28 8.77 7.26 2.52
CA LEU A 28 10.15 7.17 2.99
C LEU A 28 10.88 5.98 2.35
N ALA A 29 10.22 4.82 2.21
CA ALA A 29 10.77 3.64 1.56
C ALA A 29 11.00 3.85 0.05
N ILE A 30 10.10 4.55 -0.64
CA ILE A 30 10.28 4.92 -2.05
C ILE A 30 11.52 5.81 -2.20
N ALA A 31 11.63 6.87 -1.39
CA ALA A 31 12.72 7.82 -1.47
C ALA A 31 14.08 7.19 -1.11
N SER A 32 14.14 6.45 -0.01
CA SER A 32 15.37 5.74 0.41
C SER A 32 15.73 4.61 -0.55
N GLY A 33 14.75 3.87 -1.08
CA GLY A 33 14.97 2.81 -2.07
C GLY A 33 15.50 3.35 -3.40
N PHE A 34 14.99 4.50 -3.85
CA PHE A 34 15.58 5.22 -4.98
C PHE A 34 17.03 5.58 -4.71
N TRP A 35 17.36 6.02 -3.50
CA TRP A 35 18.72 6.39 -3.12
C TRP A 35 19.67 5.19 -3.09
N VAL A 36 19.21 4.03 -2.60
CA VAL A 36 19.94 2.75 -2.67
C VAL A 36 20.18 2.36 -4.13
N TYR A 37 19.14 2.37 -4.96
CA TYR A 37 19.25 2.11 -6.41
C TYR A 37 20.25 3.05 -7.08
N ASN A 38 20.18 4.35 -6.80
CA ASN A 38 21.05 5.38 -7.37
C ASN A 38 22.53 5.18 -6.98
N THR A 39 22.78 4.60 -5.81
CA THR A 39 24.13 4.40 -5.27
C THR A 39 24.79 3.14 -5.80
N TYR A 40 24.04 2.04 -5.92
CA TYR A 40 24.61 0.70 -6.16
C TYR A 40 24.25 0.07 -7.49
N ASP A 41 23.12 0.46 -8.12
CA ASP A 41 22.66 -0.12 -9.38
C ASP A 41 22.77 0.91 -10.51
N GLY A 42 21.89 1.92 -10.50
CA GLY A 42 21.91 3.01 -11.47
C GLY A 42 21.78 2.60 -12.96
N ARG A 43 21.50 1.34 -13.30
CA ARG A 43 21.58 0.82 -14.68
C ARG A 43 20.62 1.47 -15.67
N TRP A 44 19.49 2.00 -15.18
CA TRP A 44 18.49 2.74 -15.98
C TRP A 44 18.55 4.25 -15.76
N GLY A 45 19.70 4.73 -15.30
CA GLY A 45 19.95 6.13 -15.00
C GLY A 45 20.23 6.35 -13.53
N SER A 46 21.07 7.36 -13.26
CA SER A 46 21.42 7.84 -11.93
C SER A 46 21.47 9.37 -11.94
N LEU A 47 21.27 9.95 -10.75
CA LEU A 47 21.42 11.36 -10.46
C LEU A 47 22.71 11.58 -9.65
N PRO A 48 23.37 12.74 -9.80
CA PRO A 48 24.58 13.09 -9.04
C PRO A 48 24.24 13.48 -7.60
N LEU A 49 23.70 12.53 -6.84
CA LEU A 49 23.32 12.70 -5.44
C LEU A 49 24.46 12.33 -4.51
N PRO A 50 24.52 12.89 -3.28
CA PRO A 50 25.45 12.42 -2.26
C PRO A 50 25.19 10.94 -1.95
N LYS A 51 26.21 10.24 -1.44
CA LYS A 51 26.16 8.81 -1.09
C LYS A 51 26.24 8.65 0.42
N PRO A 52 25.12 8.76 1.16
CA PRO A 52 25.12 8.56 2.59
C PRO A 52 25.50 7.11 2.91
N TYR A 53 26.43 6.95 3.85
CA TYR A 53 26.99 5.63 4.20
C TYR A 53 25.92 4.63 4.67
N TYR A 54 24.93 5.09 5.44
CA TYR A 54 23.89 4.24 6.05
C TYR A 54 22.58 4.16 5.24
N THR A 55 22.59 4.51 3.95
CA THR A 55 21.34 4.58 3.15
C THR A 55 20.63 3.23 3.09
N GLN A 56 21.39 2.14 2.94
CA GLN A 56 20.83 0.79 2.87
C GLN A 56 20.23 0.36 4.22
N ASP A 57 20.94 0.62 5.32
CA ASP A 57 20.48 0.27 6.67
C ASP A 57 19.21 1.04 7.06
N LEU A 58 19.14 2.33 6.71
CA LEU A 58 17.95 3.16 6.93
C LEU A 58 16.77 2.67 6.09
N HIS A 59 17.01 2.31 4.83
CA HIS A 59 15.99 1.73 3.97
C HIS A 59 15.47 0.41 4.55
N GLY A 60 16.37 -0.51 4.92
CA GLY A 60 16.04 -1.81 5.50
C GLY A 60 15.26 -1.68 6.82
N THR A 61 15.69 -0.79 7.71
CA THR A 61 15.01 -0.52 8.99
C THR A 61 13.60 0.06 8.78
N GLY A 62 13.47 1.04 7.89
CA GLY A 62 12.16 1.61 7.53
C GLY A 62 11.25 0.60 6.86
N ALA A 63 11.79 -0.25 5.98
CA ALA A 63 11.08 -1.33 5.32
C ALA A 63 10.62 -2.41 6.32
N LEU A 64 11.41 -2.71 7.36
CA LEU A 64 11.00 -3.62 8.42
C LEU A 64 9.81 -3.05 9.22
N ALA A 65 9.86 -1.77 9.58
CA ALA A 65 8.72 -1.10 10.24
C ALA A 65 7.47 -1.13 9.37
N LEU A 66 7.62 -0.88 8.06
CA LEU A 66 6.54 -0.97 7.08
C LEU A 66 5.97 -2.39 7.00
N PHE A 67 6.82 -3.41 6.91
CA PHE A 67 6.45 -4.82 6.89
C PHE A 67 5.64 -5.21 8.13
N LEU A 68 6.09 -4.84 9.33
CA LEU A 68 5.35 -5.13 10.57
C LEU A 68 3.98 -4.44 10.59
N LEU A 69 3.90 -3.21 10.09
CA LEU A 69 2.64 -2.48 9.98
C LEU A 69 1.68 -3.07 8.93
N MET A 70 2.20 -3.79 7.93
CA MET A 70 1.36 -4.47 6.95
C MET A 70 0.44 -5.52 7.57
N PHE A 71 0.78 -6.15 8.69
CA PHE A 71 -0.10 -7.13 9.35
C PHE A 71 -1.44 -6.51 9.80
N PRO A 72 -1.47 -5.52 10.71
CA PRO A 72 -2.72 -4.88 11.12
C PRO A 72 -3.39 -4.13 9.97
N PHE A 73 -2.64 -3.55 9.04
CA PHE A 73 -3.22 -2.87 7.88
C PHE A 73 -3.92 -3.84 6.92
N THR A 74 -3.32 -5.01 6.65
CA THR A 74 -3.92 -6.07 5.83
C THR A 74 -5.23 -6.56 6.45
N LEU A 75 -5.23 -6.81 7.75
CA LEU A 75 -6.45 -7.20 8.47
C LEU A 75 -7.53 -6.13 8.34
N TYR A 76 -7.18 -4.86 8.52
CA TYR A 76 -8.11 -3.76 8.31
C TYR A 76 -8.69 -3.78 6.87
N CYS A 77 -7.81 -3.84 5.86
CA CYS A 77 -8.19 -3.80 4.45
C CYS A 77 -9.18 -4.89 4.06
N PHE A 78 -9.02 -6.12 4.57
CA PHE A 78 -9.92 -7.23 4.25
C PHE A 78 -11.15 -7.32 5.13
N HIS A 79 -11.14 -6.84 6.38
CA HIS A 79 -12.26 -7.08 7.31
C HIS A 79 -13.14 -5.85 7.56
N LEU A 80 -12.59 -4.65 7.40
CA LEU A 80 -13.29 -3.37 7.62
C LEU A 80 -13.24 -2.46 6.38
N GLY A 81 -12.23 -2.66 5.53
CA GLY A 81 -11.91 -1.84 4.37
C GLY A 81 -12.29 -2.43 3.01
N ASP A 82 -12.85 -3.65 2.96
CA ASP A 82 -12.91 -4.50 1.76
C ASP A 82 -13.58 -3.81 0.56
N ARG A 83 -14.57 -2.96 0.82
CA ARG A 83 -15.27 -2.16 -0.20
C ARG A 83 -14.36 -1.25 -1.02
N ARG A 84 -13.13 -0.96 -0.56
CA ARG A 84 -12.13 -0.13 -1.28
C ARG A 84 -11.20 -0.97 -2.15
N LEU A 85 -11.29 -2.30 -2.05
CA LEU A 85 -10.54 -3.24 -2.86
C LEU A 85 -11.40 -3.74 -4.04
N TRP A 86 -10.72 -4.37 -4.98
CA TRP A 86 -11.30 -4.98 -6.16
C TRP A 86 -12.16 -6.19 -5.80
N SER A 87 -13.32 -6.31 -6.43
CA SER A 87 -14.31 -7.37 -6.22
C SER A 87 -14.93 -7.81 -7.55
N ASP A 88 -15.62 -8.95 -7.56
CA ASP A 88 -16.18 -9.55 -8.78
C ASP A 88 -17.14 -8.59 -9.53
N GLN A 89 -17.89 -7.76 -8.79
CA GLN A 89 -18.83 -6.77 -9.34
C GLN A 89 -18.15 -5.62 -10.10
N ASN A 90 -16.85 -5.41 -9.91
CA ASN A 90 -16.14 -4.31 -10.56
C ASN A 90 -15.92 -4.54 -12.07
N TRP A 91 -16.07 -5.77 -12.55
CA TRP A 91 -15.92 -6.08 -13.98
C TRP A 91 -17.01 -5.41 -14.82
N GLU A 92 -18.27 -5.47 -14.36
CA GLU A 92 -19.40 -4.80 -15.00
C GLU A 92 -19.22 -3.27 -15.00
N GLN A 93 -18.64 -2.72 -13.93
CA GLN A 93 -18.40 -1.28 -13.81
C GLN A 93 -17.35 -0.75 -14.80
N LEU A 94 -16.35 -1.58 -15.17
CA LEU A 94 -15.37 -1.22 -16.20
C LEU A 94 -15.97 -1.16 -17.61
N GLN A 95 -17.09 -1.84 -17.85
CA GLN A 95 -17.78 -1.85 -19.15
C GLN A 95 -18.63 -0.59 -19.39
N GLN A 96 -18.68 0.34 -18.42
CA GLN A 96 -19.49 1.57 -18.48
C GLN A 96 -18.61 2.83 -18.47
N PRO A 97 -17.79 3.07 -19.49
CA PRO A 97 -16.81 4.15 -19.51
C PRO A 97 -17.46 5.53 -19.31
N GLY A 98 -16.78 6.41 -18.58
CA GLY A 98 -17.23 7.78 -18.31
C GLY A 98 -18.19 7.93 -17.12
N THR A 99 -18.77 6.83 -16.62
CA THR A 99 -19.65 6.87 -15.43
C THR A 99 -18.87 7.03 -14.12
N PRO A 100 -19.49 7.50 -13.02
CA PRO A 100 -18.85 7.48 -11.70
C PRO A 100 -18.43 6.07 -11.26
N ALA A 101 -19.22 5.05 -11.59
CA ALA A 101 -18.92 3.66 -11.26
C ALA A 101 -17.62 3.17 -11.93
N PHE A 102 -17.36 3.57 -13.17
CA PHE A 102 -16.12 3.29 -13.88
C PHE A 102 -14.89 3.83 -13.16
N TRP A 103 -14.93 5.09 -12.71
CA TRP A 103 -13.81 5.68 -11.97
C TRP A 103 -13.60 5.03 -10.60
N VAL A 104 -14.68 4.63 -9.93
CA VAL A 104 -14.60 3.87 -8.67
C VAL A 104 -13.97 2.50 -8.89
N ALA A 105 -14.29 1.81 -9.99
CA ALA A 105 -13.67 0.52 -10.32
C ALA A 105 -12.16 0.66 -10.54
N TRP A 106 -11.71 1.68 -11.28
CA TRP A 106 -10.29 1.99 -11.45
C TRP A 106 -9.58 2.30 -10.14
N GLN A 107 -10.21 3.10 -9.26
CA GLN A 107 -9.66 3.40 -7.96
C GLN A 107 -9.46 2.13 -7.13
N LYS A 108 -10.45 1.23 -7.11
CA LYS A 108 -10.37 -0.06 -6.39
C LYS A 108 -9.32 -0.99 -6.96
N LEU A 109 -9.18 -1.03 -8.29
CA LEU A 109 -8.14 -1.80 -8.97
C LEU A 109 -6.76 -1.31 -8.53
N VAL A 110 -6.52 -0.01 -8.60
CA VAL A 110 -5.24 0.59 -8.19
C VAL A 110 -4.95 0.38 -6.71
N ASN A 111 -5.94 0.53 -5.83
CA ASN A 111 -5.77 0.23 -4.40
C ASN A 111 -5.35 -1.24 -4.17
N THR A 112 -5.91 -2.16 -4.95
CA THR A 112 -5.62 -3.59 -4.86
C THR A 112 -4.23 -3.90 -5.38
N LEU A 113 -3.86 -3.37 -6.56
CA LEU A 113 -2.54 -3.52 -7.14
C LEU A 113 -1.46 -2.91 -6.24
N MET A 114 -1.73 -1.76 -5.63
CA MET A 114 -0.85 -1.15 -4.65
C MET A 114 -0.56 -2.09 -3.47
N LEU A 115 -1.60 -2.69 -2.88
CA LEU A 115 -1.44 -3.62 -1.76
C LEU A 115 -0.60 -4.84 -2.14
N VAL A 116 -0.85 -5.41 -3.32
CA VAL A 116 -0.08 -6.56 -3.83
C VAL A 116 1.36 -6.18 -4.13
N ALA A 117 1.59 -5.08 -4.85
CA ALA A 117 2.92 -4.61 -5.21
C ALA A 117 3.76 -4.27 -3.98
N LEU A 118 3.14 -3.63 -2.98
CA LEU A 118 3.80 -3.36 -1.71
C LEU A 118 4.16 -4.65 -0.98
N THR A 119 3.25 -5.65 -0.98
CA THR A 119 3.53 -6.97 -0.40
C THR A 119 4.71 -7.63 -1.10
N VAL A 120 4.73 -7.64 -2.43
CA VAL A 120 5.86 -8.17 -3.22
C VAL A 120 7.16 -7.46 -2.84
N ALA A 121 7.16 -6.13 -2.83
CA ALA A 121 8.35 -5.34 -2.52
C ALA A 121 8.91 -5.65 -1.12
N VAL A 122 8.06 -5.68 -0.08
CA VAL A 122 8.55 -5.97 1.28
C VAL A 122 8.97 -7.43 1.44
N VAL A 123 8.24 -8.38 0.84
CA VAL A 123 8.54 -9.82 0.95
C VAL A 123 9.86 -10.13 0.28
N SER A 124 10.06 -9.67 -0.95
CA SER A 124 11.31 -9.90 -1.67
C SER A 124 12.47 -9.10 -1.07
N GLY A 125 12.22 -7.90 -0.54
CA GLY A 125 13.24 -7.13 0.19
C GLY A 125 13.72 -7.83 1.46
N ARG A 126 12.83 -8.52 2.19
CA ARG A 126 13.19 -9.34 3.37
C ARG A 126 14.08 -10.54 3.02
N MET A 127 14.08 -10.96 1.77
CA MET A 127 14.91 -12.07 1.27
C MET A 127 16.24 -11.59 0.66
N MET A 128 16.48 -10.29 0.60
CA MET A 128 17.75 -9.75 0.11
C MET A 128 18.80 -9.75 1.21
N GLN A 129 20.06 -10.00 0.82
CA GLN A 129 21.21 -9.78 1.71
C GLN A 129 21.82 -8.40 1.47
N GLU A 130 22.30 -7.80 2.55
CA GLU A 130 22.89 -6.44 2.51
C GLU A 130 24.20 -6.38 1.70
N SER A 131 24.90 -7.50 1.53
CA SER A 131 26.16 -7.58 0.79
C SER A 131 25.98 -7.50 -0.73
N TRP A 132 24.82 -7.89 -1.26
CA TRP A 132 24.64 -8.08 -2.71
C TRP A 132 24.84 -6.79 -3.51
N LEU A 133 24.18 -5.70 -3.12
CA LEU A 133 24.23 -4.45 -3.87
C LEU A 133 25.62 -3.79 -3.83
N PRO A 134 26.30 -3.67 -2.67
CA PRO A 134 27.68 -3.16 -2.62
C PRO A 134 28.68 -3.98 -3.43
N GLN A 135 28.45 -5.29 -3.60
CA GLN A 135 29.30 -6.18 -4.39
C GLN A 135 28.95 -6.20 -5.89
N GLY A 136 27.87 -5.51 -6.29
CA GLY A 136 27.39 -5.51 -7.68
C GLY A 136 26.67 -6.81 -8.09
N GLU A 137 26.24 -7.62 -7.12
CA GLU A 137 25.50 -8.88 -7.36
C GLU A 137 24.02 -8.60 -7.64
N LEU A 138 23.75 -8.14 -8.86
CA LEU A 138 22.43 -7.64 -9.25
C LEU A 138 21.50 -8.70 -9.89
N ASN A 139 21.91 -9.97 -9.89
CA ASN A 139 21.27 -11.08 -10.61
C ASN A 139 20.42 -12.00 -9.71
N HIS A 140 20.21 -11.63 -8.45
CA HIS A 140 19.40 -12.39 -7.50
C HIS A 140 17.89 -12.16 -7.72
N LEU A 141 17.10 -13.24 -7.73
CA LEU A 141 15.64 -13.16 -7.92
C LEU A 141 14.92 -12.24 -6.92
N PRO A 142 15.22 -12.27 -5.61
CA PRO A 142 14.58 -11.35 -4.66
C PRO A 142 14.80 -9.89 -5.01
N TYR A 143 16.00 -9.55 -5.49
CA TYR A 143 16.30 -8.19 -5.90
C TYR A 143 15.49 -7.76 -7.12
N PHE A 144 15.37 -8.61 -8.14
CA PHE A 144 14.53 -8.33 -9.30
C PHE A 144 13.06 -8.07 -8.92
N PHE A 145 12.47 -8.94 -8.08
CA PHE A 145 11.10 -8.75 -7.60
C PHE A 145 10.95 -7.51 -6.71
N HIS A 146 11.97 -7.19 -5.92
CA HIS A 146 11.97 -5.99 -5.07
C HIS A 146 11.92 -4.72 -5.92
N LEU A 147 12.79 -4.64 -6.93
CA LEU A 147 12.89 -3.51 -7.84
C LEU A 147 11.62 -3.35 -8.69
N LEU A 148 11.06 -4.45 -9.19
CA LEU A 148 9.78 -4.44 -9.90
C LEU A 148 8.62 -4.01 -8.99
N GLY A 149 8.57 -4.55 -7.77
CA GLY A 149 7.56 -4.17 -6.76
C GLY A 149 7.63 -2.68 -6.43
N TRP A 150 8.85 -2.16 -6.20
CA TRP A 150 9.10 -0.73 -5.99
C TRP A 150 8.56 0.13 -7.15
N LEU A 151 8.86 -0.24 -8.40
CA LEU A 151 8.39 0.49 -9.58
C LEU A 151 6.86 0.50 -9.66
N ILE A 152 6.22 -0.66 -9.46
CA ILE A 152 4.76 -0.77 -9.52
C ILE A 152 4.11 0.02 -8.38
N VAL A 153 4.70 0.04 -7.18
CA VAL A 153 4.24 0.88 -6.06
C VAL A 153 4.27 2.36 -6.43
N VAL A 154 5.36 2.85 -7.02
CA VAL A 154 5.48 4.26 -7.46
C VAL A 154 4.37 4.62 -8.47
N LEU A 155 4.16 3.77 -9.48
CA LEU A 155 3.12 3.98 -10.49
C LEU A 155 1.72 3.93 -9.87
N CYS A 156 1.45 2.94 -9.02
CA CYS A 156 0.18 2.83 -8.32
C CYS A 156 -0.06 4.02 -7.40
N LEU A 157 0.98 4.64 -6.82
CA LEU A 157 0.83 5.78 -5.92
C LEU A 157 0.33 7.00 -6.70
N ALA A 158 0.92 7.25 -7.86
CA ALA A 158 0.49 8.32 -8.76
C ALA A 158 -0.98 8.12 -9.17
N PHE A 159 -1.34 6.92 -9.62
CA PHE A 159 -2.72 6.61 -10.00
C PHE A 159 -3.70 6.62 -8.81
N HIS A 160 -3.25 6.18 -7.64
CA HIS A 160 -4.07 6.18 -6.42
C HIS A 160 -4.48 7.61 -6.07
N LEU A 161 -3.54 8.56 -6.12
CA LEU A 161 -3.81 9.98 -5.90
C LEU A 161 -4.75 10.53 -6.99
N LEU A 162 -4.45 10.25 -8.26
CA LEU A 162 -5.24 10.72 -9.41
C LEU A 162 -6.69 10.24 -9.34
N PHE A 163 -6.93 8.94 -9.17
CA PHE A 163 -8.29 8.39 -9.11
C PHE A 163 -9.02 8.79 -7.83
N SER A 164 -8.31 8.95 -6.71
CA SER A 164 -8.92 9.48 -5.49
C SER A 164 -9.39 10.92 -5.64
N ALA A 165 -8.61 11.77 -6.31
CA ALA A 165 -9.06 13.11 -6.68
C ALA A 165 -10.26 13.06 -7.64
N LYS A 166 -10.24 12.16 -8.63
CA LYS A 166 -11.34 12.02 -9.60
C LYS A 166 -12.66 11.57 -8.95
N VAL A 167 -12.61 10.64 -8.00
CA VAL A 167 -13.80 10.05 -7.38
C VAL A 167 -14.35 10.91 -6.24
N GLY A 168 -13.49 11.42 -5.36
CA GLY A 168 -13.90 12.10 -4.12
C GLY A 168 -13.47 13.56 -4.00
N GLY A 169 -12.73 14.08 -4.98
CA GLY A 169 -12.21 15.44 -4.98
C GLY A 169 -11.32 15.75 -3.78
N ILE A 170 -11.13 17.05 -3.55
CA ILE A 170 -10.35 17.57 -2.42
C ILE A 170 -10.95 17.21 -1.05
N ALA A 171 -12.28 17.01 -1.00
CA ALA A 171 -12.99 16.66 0.23
C ALA A 171 -12.56 15.28 0.76
N LEU A 172 -12.29 14.33 -0.13
CA LEU A 172 -11.77 13.01 0.23
C LEU A 172 -10.36 13.12 0.83
N TRP A 173 -9.46 13.87 0.20
CA TRP A 173 -8.10 14.06 0.72
C TRP A 173 -8.10 14.75 2.09
N ARG A 174 -8.90 15.82 2.25
CA ARG A 174 -9.07 16.51 3.54
C ARG A 174 -9.61 15.58 4.62
N SER A 175 -10.49 14.65 4.27
CA SER A 175 -11.02 13.68 5.24
C SER A 175 -9.94 12.77 5.83
N MET A 176 -8.91 12.42 5.04
CA MET A 176 -7.81 11.53 5.46
C MET A 176 -6.88 12.17 6.50
N VAL A 177 -6.68 13.48 6.42
CA VAL A 177 -5.81 14.24 7.35
C VAL A 177 -6.56 14.91 8.50
N SER A 178 -7.89 14.78 8.52
CA SER A 178 -8.70 15.33 9.61
C SER A 178 -8.44 14.57 10.92
N TRP A 179 -8.42 15.29 12.05
CA TRP A 179 -8.23 14.69 13.39
C TRP A 179 -9.54 14.45 14.15
N GLY A 180 -10.67 14.95 13.65
CA GLY A 180 -11.96 14.85 14.34
C GLY A 180 -12.40 13.40 14.54
N ARG A 181 -12.78 13.04 15.77
CA ARG A 181 -13.47 11.78 16.07
C ARG A 181 -14.97 11.94 15.78
N ARG A 182 -15.59 10.91 15.22
CA ARG A 182 -17.04 10.82 15.06
C ARG A 182 -17.59 9.69 15.93
N ALA A 183 -18.89 9.70 16.23
CA ALA A 183 -19.52 8.69 17.07
C ALA A 183 -19.30 7.23 16.57
N LYS A 184 -19.10 7.04 15.26
CA LYS A 184 -18.77 5.74 14.64
C LYS A 184 -17.32 5.27 14.86
N ASP A 185 -16.45 6.10 15.45
CA ASP A 185 -15.06 5.76 15.81
C ASP A 185 -14.95 5.05 17.18
N ASN A 186 -16.04 4.50 17.73
CA ASN A 186 -15.99 3.69 18.96
C ASN A 186 -15.46 2.27 18.65
N PRO A 187 -14.47 1.75 19.41
CA PRO A 187 -14.00 0.37 19.28
C PRO A 187 -15.09 -0.72 19.26
N GLN A 188 -16.16 -0.54 20.03
CA GLN A 188 -17.30 -1.48 20.03
C GLN A 188 -18.01 -1.53 18.67
N GLN A 189 -18.06 -0.38 17.98
CA GLN A 189 -18.64 -0.29 16.65
C GLN A 189 -17.78 -1.04 15.62
N TRP A 190 -16.45 -1.00 15.76
CA TRP A 190 -15.53 -1.70 14.87
C TRP A 190 -15.66 -3.21 14.97
N LEU A 191 -15.78 -3.74 16.19
CA LEU A 191 -16.02 -5.17 16.42
C LEU A 191 -17.35 -5.62 15.79
N ARG A 192 -18.39 -4.77 15.86
CA ARG A 192 -19.69 -5.06 15.24
C ARG A 192 -19.64 -4.99 13.71
N ASP A 193 -18.89 -4.04 13.17
CA ASP A 193 -18.76 -3.86 11.71
C ASP A 193 -17.74 -4.85 11.09
N PHE A 194 -16.98 -5.58 11.92
CA PHE A 194 -16.01 -6.58 11.50
C PHE A 194 -16.69 -7.75 10.79
N ARG A 195 -16.23 -8.04 9.57
CA ARG A 195 -16.80 -9.13 8.75
C ARG A 195 -15.77 -10.22 8.53
N TRP A 196 -16.07 -11.41 9.02
CA TRP A 196 -15.25 -12.61 8.74
C TRP A 196 -15.41 -13.10 7.30
N LYS A 197 -16.63 -13.04 6.78
CA LYS A 197 -16.96 -13.44 5.41
C LYS A 197 -16.76 -12.24 4.47
N LEU A 198 -15.78 -12.37 3.57
CA LEU A 198 -15.51 -11.41 2.52
C LEU A 198 -16.63 -11.38 1.47
N SER A 199 -16.78 -10.23 0.81
CA SER A 199 -17.85 -9.96 -0.14
C SER A 199 -17.73 -10.72 -1.47
N SER A 200 -16.55 -11.22 -1.84
CA SER A 200 -16.32 -11.93 -3.11
C SER A 200 -15.31 -13.09 -2.98
N LYS A 201 -15.24 -13.97 -4.00
CA LYS A 201 -14.23 -15.04 -4.05
C LYS A 201 -12.85 -14.49 -4.38
N SER A 202 -12.77 -13.51 -5.29
CA SER A 202 -11.52 -12.80 -5.63
C SER A 202 -10.84 -12.19 -4.41
N LEU A 203 -11.59 -11.53 -3.53
CA LEU A 203 -11.07 -10.95 -2.29
C LEU A 203 -10.53 -12.02 -1.33
N GLN A 204 -11.16 -13.19 -1.27
CA GLN A 204 -10.69 -14.28 -0.42
C GLN A 204 -9.33 -14.82 -0.90
N TRP A 205 -9.17 -15.03 -2.19
CA TRP A 205 -7.89 -15.42 -2.79
C TRP A 205 -6.81 -14.36 -2.56
N LEU A 206 -7.15 -13.09 -2.81
CA LEU A 206 -6.25 -11.98 -2.58
C LEU A 206 -5.79 -11.89 -1.12
N ARG A 207 -6.70 -12.08 -0.17
CA ARG A 207 -6.37 -12.11 1.27
C ARG A 207 -5.33 -13.20 1.56
N TRP A 208 -5.56 -14.42 1.06
CA TRP A 208 -4.65 -15.53 1.29
C TRP A 208 -3.28 -15.28 0.64
N LEU A 209 -3.25 -14.75 -0.58
CA LEU A 209 -2.01 -14.37 -1.25
C LEU A 209 -1.19 -13.40 -0.40
N VAL A 210 -1.81 -12.31 0.06
CA VAL A 210 -1.12 -11.27 0.85
C VAL A 210 -0.66 -11.83 2.20
N LEU A 211 -1.55 -12.49 2.93
CA LEU A 211 -1.22 -13.04 4.25
C LEU A 211 -0.15 -14.14 4.18
N ALA A 212 -0.25 -15.05 3.21
CA ALA A 212 0.74 -16.11 3.02
C ALA A 212 2.11 -15.51 2.67
N GLY A 213 2.16 -14.48 1.82
CA GLY A 213 3.39 -13.76 1.51
C GLY A 213 4.02 -13.10 2.74
N LEU A 214 3.22 -12.41 3.56
CA LEU A 214 3.70 -11.79 4.80
C LEU A 214 4.22 -12.81 5.82
N VAL A 215 3.50 -13.92 6.01
CA VAL A 215 3.93 -15.01 6.91
C VAL A 215 5.20 -15.68 6.38
N PHE A 216 5.28 -15.92 5.08
CA PHE A 216 6.49 -16.44 4.44
C PHE A 216 7.71 -15.55 4.70
N ALA A 217 7.58 -14.23 4.51
CA ALA A 217 8.66 -13.27 4.78
C ALA A 217 9.03 -13.12 6.26
N LEU A 218 8.13 -13.48 7.17
CA LEU A 218 8.42 -13.54 8.61
C LEU A 218 9.33 -14.72 8.94
N ILE A 219 9.13 -15.86 8.27
CA ILE A 219 9.74 -17.15 8.59
C ILE A 219 11.05 -17.34 7.82
N MET A 220 11.04 -17.09 6.51
CA MET A 220 12.14 -17.45 5.61
C MET A 220 13.52 -16.92 6.01
N PRO A 221 13.69 -15.66 6.45
CA PRO A 221 15.00 -15.16 6.83
C PRO A 221 15.64 -15.89 8.03
N ALA A 222 14.87 -16.68 8.79
CA ALA A 222 15.42 -17.51 9.87
C ALA A 222 16.11 -18.79 9.36
N PHE A 223 15.97 -19.12 8.06
CA PHE A 223 16.50 -20.33 7.43
C PHE A 223 17.49 -20.04 6.30
N ALA A 224 17.81 -18.76 6.06
CA ALA A 224 18.67 -18.29 4.98
C ALA A 224 20.03 -17.82 5.49
#